data_AF-A0A257LX94-F1
#
_entry.id   AF-A0A257LX94-F1
#
_cell.length_a   1.000
_cell.length_b   1.000
_cell.length_c   1.000
_cell.angle_alpha   90.00
_cell.angle_beta   90.00
_cell.angle_gamma   90.00
#
_symmetry.space_group_name_H-M   'P 1'
#
loop_
_entity.id
_entity.type
_entity.pdbx_description
1 polymer ?
#
loop_
_entity_poly.entity_id
_entity_poly.type
_entity_poly.pdbx_seq_one_letter_code
_entity_poly.pdbx_strand_id
1 'polypeptide(L)'
;TVTLVGAGSTNITATQSGNGTFEAASPVIQALVVNQASQTISFGALAAVLDDAPPFTLSAAASSGLTVSYASSNPSVATVSGNTVTVVGVGTTTITASQAGNTNYASASSVPQTLTVGRANPLAVVTGSPYTVLIGQSLALNGSTSLASFGETLTTYEWDLNNDSVFGDATGATPASIPFATLTGTWGMVPGANTIQLKVTDSASKTSTVSATVQILVSLTWDANGTTAGQTNGAGAWLGANQWWDGAANQTWVSGASAILGGPNTAGGAVTLASPTSVNAITFNTFTGTYTLGSAGQSLTINGGIAKNSGSGIVSIISPVTLSAPQTWTNNTSSDLGATAGLNNGGHTITLGGSGPFSFSAASSIISGSGGITMNGTGRLQLGTASVPVHTYSGTTTLNAGVTMISSNNLGTGNLTMNGGVIE
;
A
#
# COMPACT_ATOMS: atom_id res chain seq x y z
N THR A 1 52.87 -65.39 3.63
CA THR A 1 52.23 -64.21 3.02
C THR A 1 52.36 -63.04 3.97
N VAL A 2 52.71 -61.86 3.49
CA VAL A 2 52.80 -60.64 4.32
C VAL A 2 51.61 -59.75 3.96
N THR A 3 50.85 -59.32 4.97
CA THR A 3 49.76 -58.34 4.80
C THR A 3 50.21 -57.02 5.41
N LEU A 4 50.22 -55.95 4.61
CA LEU A 4 50.54 -54.62 5.09
C LEU A 4 49.32 -54.02 5.79
N VAL A 5 49.50 -53.55 7.03
CA VAL A 5 48.42 -52.96 7.84
C VAL A 5 48.60 -51.46 8.08
N GLY A 6 49.77 -50.91 7.76
CA GLY A 6 50.05 -49.49 7.88
C GLY A 6 51.49 -49.13 7.52
N ALA A 7 51.77 -47.84 7.45
CA ALA A 7 53.12 -47.33 7.28
C ALA A 7 53.95 -47.54 8.56
N GLY A 8 55.26 -47.71 8.40
CA GLY A 8 56.19 -48.00 9.50
C GLY A 8 57.33 -48.91 9.05
N SER A 9 58.11 -49.41 10.00
CA SER A 9 59.15 -50.39 9.73
C SER A 9 59.02 -51.60 10.64
N THR A 10 59.26 -52.78 10.09
CA THR A 10 59.32 -54.04 10.83
C THR A 10 60.39 -54.94 10.25
N ASN A 11 60.86 -55.90 11.04
CA ASN A 11 61.78 -56.93 10.60
C ASN A 11 61.01 -58.19 10.19
N ILE A 12 61.33 -58.73 9.02
CA ILE A 12 60.89 -60.05 8.58
C ILE A 12 62.04 -61.03 8.84
N THR A 13 61.79 -62.05 9.66
CA THR A 13 62.80 -63.05 10.02
C THR A 13 62.48 -64.37 9.35
N ALA A 14 63.41 -64.86 8.53
CA ALA A 14 63.37 -66.21 7.98
C ALA A 14 64.25 -67.14 8.82
N THR A 15 63.66 -68.22 9.33
CA THR A 15 64.35 -69.21 10.15
C THR A 15 64.21 -70.60 9.53
N GLN A 16 65.27 -71.40 9.58
CA GLN A 16 65.22 -72.82 9.24
C GLN A 16 65.79 -73.62 10.42
N SER A 17 64.96 -74.47 11.00
CA SER A 17 65.40 -75.42 12.02
C SER A 17 66.34 -76.47 11.41
N GLY A 18 67.34 -76.90 12.18
CA GLY A 18 68.22 -78.00 11.79
C GLY A 18 67.49 -79.35 11.75
N ASN A 19 68.22 -80.40 11.39
CA ASN A 19 67.77 -81.79 11.44
C ASN A 19 68.90 -82.70 11.94
N GLY A 20 68.72 -84.03 11.88
CA GLY A 20 69.71 -85.00 12.39
C GLY A 20 71.07 -84.99 11.69
N THR A 21 71.25 -84.21 10.62
CA THR A 21 72.51 -84.11 9.86
C THR A 21 72.99 -82.67 9.62
N PHE A 22 72.19 -81.64 9.94
CA PHE A 22 72.51 -80.23 9.73
C PHE A 22 72.08 -79.37 10.92
N GLU A 23 72.95 -78.45 11.34
CA GLU A 23 72.61 -77.42 12.33
C GLU A 23 71.52 -76.47 11.79
N ALA A 24 70.83 -75.76 12.70
CA ALA A 24 69.89 -74.72 12.32
C ALA A 24 70.59 -73.62 11.51
N ALA A 25 69.96 -73.15 10.43
CA ALA A 25 70.52 -72.06 9.66
C ALA A 25 70.43 -70.75 10.47
N SER A 26 71.45 -69.91 10.35
CA SER A 26 71.43 -68.55 10.91
C SER A 26 70.19 -67.80 10.40
N PRO A 27 69.35 -67.23 11.29
CA PRO A 27 68.20 -66.45 10.86
C PRO A 27 68.61 -65.31 9.93
N VAL A 28 67.87 -65.13 8.84
CA VAL A 28 68.03 -63.97 7.96
C VAL A 28 66.97 -62.95 8.33
N ILE A 29 67.41 -61.75 8.70
CA ILE A 29 66.53 -60.63 9.06
C ILE A 29 66.56 -59.60 7.94
N GLN A 30 65.39 -59.31 7.36
CA GLN A 30 65.24 -58.25 6.38
C GLN A 30 64.29 -57.17 6.91
N ALA A 31 64.75 -55.93 6.95
CA ALA A 31 63.88 -54.80 7.27
C ALA A 31 62.89 -54.57 6.12
N LEU A 32 61.60 -54.51 6.47
CA LEU A 32 60.53 -54.04 5.62
C LEU A 32 60.17 -52.61 6.07
N VAL A 33 60.27 -51.67 5.15
CA VAL A 33 59.84 -50.28 5.35
C VAL A 33 58.61 -50.04 4.48
N VAL A 34 57.52 -49.61 5.10
CA VAL A 34 56.28 -49.20 4.44
C VAL A 34 56.17 -47.69 4.60
N ASN A 35 56.34 -46.96 3.51
CA ASN A 35 56.22 -45.50 3.51
C ASN A 35 54.74 -45.09 3.61
N GLN A 36 54.50 -43.87 4.08
CA GLN A 36 53.18 -43.25 3.98
C GLN A 36 52.79 -43.05 2.52
N ALA A 37 51.51 -43.23 2.21
CA ALA A 37 50.95 -42.92 0.90
C ALA A 37 50.83 -41.40 0.71
N SER A 38 51.17 -40.91 -0.47
CA SER A 38 50.89 -39.53 -0.84
C SER A 38 49.39 -39.33 -1.06
N GLN A 39 48.94 -38.08 -0.91
CA GLN A 39 47.55 -37.70 -1.10
C GLN A 39 47.44 -36.29 -1.65
N THR A 40 46.31 -36.01 -2.28
CA THR A 40 45.98 -34.72 -2.89
C THR A 40 44.67 -34.18 -2.33
N ILE A 41 44.47 -32.87 -2.44
CA ILE A 41 43.20 -32.20 -2.14
C ILE A 41 42.58 -31.74 -3.46
N SER A 42 41.30 -32.02 -3.66
CA SER A 42 40.48 -31.39 -4.69
C SER A 42 39.61 -30.33 -4.03
N PHE A 43 39.85 -29.06 -4.38
CA PHE A 43 39.08 -27.91 -3.89
C PHE A 43 38.87 -26.95 -5.06
N GLY A 44 37.64 -26.88 -5.56
CA GLY A 44 37.28 -26.08 -6.73
C GLY A 44 37.27 -24.59 -6.45
N ALA A 45 37.32 -23.78 -7.52
CA ALA A 45 37.24 -22.34 -7.41
C ALA A 45 35.93 -21.88 -6.74
N LEU A 46 36.03 -20.83 -5.93
CA LEU A 46 34.88 -20.25 -5.26
C LEU A 46 34.21 -19.22 -6.16
N ALA A 47 32.88 -19.24 -6.19
CA ALA A 47 32.11 -18.20 -6.85
C ALA A 47 32.25 -16.87 -6.07
N ALA A 48 32.17 -15.75 -6.78
CA ALA A 48 32.01 -14.46 -6.13
C ALA A 48 30.65 -14.40 -5.42
N VAL A 49 30.63 -13.75 -4.26
CA VAL A 49 29.43 -13.55 -3.45
C VAL A 49 29.25 -12.07 -3.16
N LEU A 50 28.09 -11.69 -2.62
CA LEU A 50 27.84 -10.34 -2.14
C LEU A 50 27.98 -10.30 -0.61
N ASP A 51 28.07 -9.09 -0.05
CA ASP A 51 28.19 -8.84 1.39
C ASP A 51 26.92 -9.13 2.20
N ASP A 52 25.79 -9.36 1.52
CA ASP A 52 24.53 -9.84 2.08
C ASP A 52 24.32 -11.35 1.92
N ALA A 53 25.32 -12.09 1.40
CA ALA A 53 25.21 -13.53 1.21
C ALA A 53 25.08 -14.28 2.55
N PRO A 54 24.12 -15.22 2.68
CA PRO A 54 24.04 -16.06 3.86
C PRO A 54 25.28 -16.96 3.99
N PRO A 55 25.58 -17.47 5.19
CA PRO A 55 26.68 -18.42 5.38
C PRO A 55 26.57 -19.64 4.46
N PHE A 56 27.68 -20.08 3.90
CA PHE A 56 27.73 -21.18 2.94
C PHE A 56 28.84 -22.18 3.26
N THR A 57 28.67 -23.43 2.81
CA THR A 57 29.61 -24.52 3.10
C THR A 57 30.62 -24.73 1.98
N LEU A 58 31.87 -24.98 2.36
CA LEU A 58 32.95 -25.40 1.48
C LEU A 58 32.91 -26.91 1.28
N SER A 59 33.31 -27.34 0.09
CA SER A 59 33.44 -28.75 -0.28
C SER A 59 34.80 -29.00 -0.91
N ALA A 60 35.71 -29.61 -0.15
CA ALA A 60 36.98 -30.12 -0.61
C ALA A 60 37.11 -31.59 -0.19
N ALA A 61 37.80 -32.37 -1.02
CA ALA A 61 38.02 -33.80 -0.76
C ALA A 61 39.52 -34.11 -0.76
N ALA A 62 40.00 -34.80 0.28
CA ALA A 62 41.32 -35.40 0.27
C ALA A 62 41.23 -36.82 -0.34
N SER A 63 42.19 -37.19 -1.19
CA SER A 63 42.22 -38.53 -1.82
C SER A 63 42.39 -39.68 -0.81
N SER A 64 42.81 -39.38 0.41
CA SER A 64 42.89 -40.32 1.55
C SER A 64 41.55 -40.54 2.26
N GLY A 65 40.52 -39.73 1.98
CA GLY A 65 39.26 -39.71 2.74
C GLY A 65 39.37 -39.00 4.11
N LEU A 66 40.53 -38.43 4.45
CA LEU A 66 40.69 -37.67 5.69
C LEU A 66 39.99 -36.31 5.62
N THR A 67 39.53 -35.82 6.77
CA THR A 67 38.87 -34.51 6.89
C THR A 67 39.82 -33.38 6.48
N VAL A 68 39.31 -32.46 5.66
CA VAL A 68 40.00 -31.24 5.23
C VAL A 68 39.67 -30.09 6.19
N SER A 69 40.68 -29.33 6.57
CA SER A 69 40.54 -28.08 7.34
C SER A 69 40.65 -26.86 6.43
N TYR A 70 40.02 -25.75 6.82
CA TYR A 70 40.00 -24.52 6.05
C TYR A 70 40.48 -23.32 6.87
N ALA A 71 41.10 -22.35 6.20
CA ALA A 71 41.47 -21.08 6.80
C ALA A 71 41.27 -19.93 5.81
N SER A 72 40.80 -18.78 6.30
CA SER A 72 40.75 -17.52 5.54
C SER A 72 41.99 -16.69 5.81
N SER A 73 42.58 -16.12 4.75
CA SER A 73 43.72 -15.19 4.89
C SER A 73 43.31 -13.82 5.43
N ASN A 74 42.03 -13.46 5.31
CA ASN A 74 41.49 -12.19 5.76
C ASN A 74 40.10 -12.33 6.44
N PRO A 75 40.07 -12.44 7.78
CA PRO A 75 38.84 -12.51 8.56
C PRO A 75 37.93 -11.27 8.46
N SER A 76 38.45 -10.11 8.05
CA SER A 76 37.61 -8.90 7.87
C SER A 76 36.74 -8.98 6.60
N VAL A 77 37.06 -9.89 5.67
CA VAL A 77 36.29 -10.15 4.45
C VAL A 77 35.41 -11.38 4.65
N ALA A 78 35.99 -12.49 5.11
CA ALA A 78 35.22 -13.69 5.45
C ALA A 78 35.92 -14.52 6.53
N THR A 79 35.13 -15.07 7.45
CA THR A 79 35.58 -16.01 8.48
C THR A 79 35.22 -17.45 8.09
N VAL A 80 35.95 -18.41 8.63
CA VAL A 80 35.68 -19.85 8.40
C VAL A 80 35.62 -20.57 9.74
N SER A 81 34.54 -21.32 9.98
CA SER A 81 34.38 -22.20 11.14
C SER A 81 33.99 -23.59 10.64
N GLY A 82 34.84 -24.60 10.90
CA GLY A 82 34.72 -25.91 10.26
C GLY A 82 34.85 -25.77 8.74
N ASN A 83 33.78 -26.08 8.01
CA ASN A 83 33.67 -25.86 6.57
C ASN A 83 32.69 -24.74 6.20
N THR A 84 32.18 -23.96 7.16
CA THR A 84 31.23 -22.87 6.89
C THR A 84 31.96 -21.54 6.78
N VAL A 85 31.75 -20.84 5.67
CA VAL A 85 32.19 -19.45 5.46
C VAL A 85 31.08 -18.51 5.91
N THR A 86 31.44 -17.47 6.67
CA THR A 86 30.56 -16.34 6.96
C THR A 86 31.20 -15.07 6.38
N VAL A 87 30.47 -14.38 5.51
CA VAL A 87 30.90 -13.11 4.93
C VAL A 87 30.82 -12.01 5.99
N VAL A 88 31.86 -11.18 6.07
CA VAL A 88 32.00 -10.11 7.07
C VAL A 88 32.06 -8.74 6.40
N GLY A 89 32.65 -8.63 5.22
CA GLY A 89 32.75 -7.37 4.50
C GLY A 89 33.24 -7.53 3.06
N VAL A 90 33.07 -6.46 2.29
CA VAL A 90 33.50 -6.36 0.90
C VAL A 90 35.02 -6.47 0.80
N GLY A 91 35.51 -7.21 -0.19
CA GLY A 91 36.93 -7.36 -0.47
C GLY A 91 37.28 -8.73 -1.03
N THR A 92 38.56 -9.07 -0.99
CA THR A 92 39.08 -10.37 -1.43
C THR A 92 39.80 -11.07 -0.29
N THR A 93 39.61 -12.39 -0.20
CA THR A 93 40.34 -13.26 0.74
C THR A 93 40.67 -14.58 0.07
N THR A 94 41.75 -15.22 0.49
CA THR A 94 42.11 -16.57 0.06
C THR A 94 41.63 -17.55 1.11
N ILE A 95 40.80 -18.51 0.69
CA ILE A 95 40.41 -19.67 1.50
C ILE A 95 41.34 -20.83 1.15
N THR A 96 42.09 -21.32 2.13
CA THR A 96 43.06 -22.41 1.95
C THR A 96 42.51 -23.70 2.53
N ALA A 97 42.43 -24.75 1.70
CA ALA A 97 42.12 -26.10 2.13
C ALA A 97 43.42 -26.88 2.44
N SER A 98 43.49 -27.50 3.63
CA SER A 98 44.68 -28.21 4.12
C SER A 98 44.32 -29.58 4.71
N GLN A 99 45.24 -30.54 4.59
CA GLN A 99 45.12 -31.87 5.18
C GLN A 99 46.52 -32.33 5.64
N ALA A 100 46.67 -32.57 6.95
CA ALA A 100 47.96 -32.77 7.61
C ALA A 100 48.57 -34.18 7.52
N GLY A 101 47.85 -35.14 6.97
CA GLY A 101 48.19 -36.56 6.98
C GLY A 101 47.61 -37.31 8.16
N ASN A 102 48.05 -38.56 8.30
CA ASN A 102 47.91 -39.38 9.51
C ASN A 102 49.07 -40.39 9.55
N THR A 103 48.94 -41.49 10.29
CA THR A 103 49.95 -42.55 10.35
C THR A 103 50.25 -43.18 8.99
N ASN A 104 49.27 -43.28 8.09
CA ASN A 104 49.37 -43.99 6.82
C ASN A 104 49.49 -43.06 5.60
N TYR A 105 49.10 -41.79 5.70
CA TYR A 105 49.15 -40.82 4.62
C TYR A 105 49.99 -39.59 4.99
N ALA A 106 50.86 -39.17 4.09
CA ALA A 106 51.67 -37.95 4.25
C ALA A 106 50.82 -36.69 4.05
N SER A 107 51.19 -35.54 4.63
CA SER A 107 50.46 -34.27 4.43
C SER A 107 50.25 -33.95 2.94
N ALA A 108 49.05 -33.50 2.58
CA ALA A 108 48.76 -33.03 1.23
C ALA A 108 49.25 -31.58 1.03
N SER A 109 49.60 -31.22 -0.21
CA SER A 109 49.81 -29.81 -0.58
C SER A 109 48.50 -29.04 -0.41
N SER A 110 48.55 -27.90 0.27
CA SER A 110 47.36 -27.07 0.50
C SER A 110 46.88 -26.41 -0.80
N VAL A 111 45.57 -26.26 -0.96
CA VAL A 111 44.95 -25.69 -2.16
C VAL A 111 44.27 -24.37 -1.79
N PRO A 112 44.83 -23.22 -2.23
CA PRO A 112 44.21 -21.91 -2.04
C PRO A 112 43.14 -21.64 -3.12
N GLN A 113 42.03 -21.03 -2.71
CA GLN A 113 41.01 -20.51 -3.61
C GLN A 113 40.62 -19.10 -3.22
N THR A 114 40.56 -18.19 -4.19
CA THR A 114 40.17 -16.80 -3.95
C THR A 114 38.66 -16.70 -3.81
N LEU A 115 38.20 -16.08 -2.72
CA LEU A 115 36.83 -15.62 -2.54
C LEU A 115 36.80 -14.11 -2.76
N THR A 116 35.97 -13.67 -3.69
CA THR A 116 35.68 -12.26 -3.93
C THR A 116 34.31 -11.93 -3.37
N VAL A 117 34.24 -10.98 -2.45
CA VAL A 117 33.00 -10.43 -1.89
C VAL A 117 32.76 -9.06 -2.50
N GLY A 118 31.76 -8.98 -3.37
CA GLY A 118 31.24 -7.73 -3.91
C GLY A 118 30.27 -7.05 -2.96
N ARG A 119 29.93 -5.80 -3.25
CA ARG A 119 28.91 -5.06 -2.52
C ARG A 119 27.54 -5.28 -3.16
N ALA A 120 26.53 -5.58 -2.36
CA ALA A 120 25.13 -5.57 -2.76
C ALA A 120 24.72 -4.17 -3.23
N ASN A 121 23.53 -4.07 -3.81
CA ASN A 121 22.91 -2.78 -4.08
C ASN A 121 22.03 -2.40 -2.88
N PRO A 122 21.74 -1.10 -2.67
CA PRO A 122 20.74 -0.72 -1.69
C PRO A 122 19.36 -1.30 -2.06
N LEU A 123 18.44 -1.30 -1.11
CA LEU A 123 17.05 -1.69 -1.33
C LEU A 123 16.16 -0.45 -1.35
N ALA A 124 15.67 -0.06 -2.53
CA ALA A 124 14.67 0.99 -2.66
C ALA A 124 13.29 0.44 -2.24
N VAL A 125 12.59 1.14 -1.36
CA VAL A 125 11.25 0.75 -0.88
C VAL A 125 10.34 1.96 -0.88
N VAL A 126 9.14 1.81 -1.45
CA VAL A 126 8.08 2.82 -1.40
C VAL A 126 6.99 2.36 -0.45
N THR A 127 6.79 3.10 0.64
CA THR A 127 5.73 2.84 1.63
C THR A 127 4.44 3.55 1.22
N GLY A 128 3.31 2.84 1.27
CA GLY A 128 2.00 3.40 0.93
C GLY A 128 1.60 3.28 -0.54
N SER A 129 2.39 2.56 -1.35
CA SER A 129 1.98 2.17 -2.71
C SER A 129 0.94 1.03 -2.67
N PRO A 130 -0.13 1.05 -3.51
CA PRO A 130 -0.47 2.12 -4.43
C PRO A 130 -1.00 3.36 -3.69
N TYR A 131 -0.51 4.54 -4.08
CA TYR A 131 -1.04 5.80 -3.60
C TYR A 131 -2.40 6.07 -4.22
N THR A 132 -3.28 6.73 -3.46
CA THR A 132 -4.57 7.20 -3.97
C THR A 132 -4.68 8.70 -3.78
N VAL A 133 -4.91 9.43 -4.86
CA VAL A 133 -5.04 10.89 -4.87
C VAL A 133 -6.37 11.26 -5.51
N LEU A 134 -7.19 12.03 -4.80
CA LEU A 134 -8.41 12.64 -5.34
C LEU A 134 -8.06 13.95 -6.04
N ILE A 135 -8.89 14.38 -6.99
CA ILE A 135 -8.74 15.70 -7.64
C ILE A 135 -8.62 16.80 -6.57
N GLY A 136 -7.59 17.62 -6.69
CA GLY A 136 -7.30 18.73 -5.76
C GLY A 136 -6.47 18.35 -4.53
N GLN A 137 -6.28 17.07 -4.22
CA GLN A 137 -5.46 16.63 -3.08
C GLN A 137 -3.97 16.58 -3.42
N SER A 138 -3.12 16.85 -2.44
CA SER A 138 -1.67 16.70 -2.57
C SER A 138 -1.23 15.24 -2.37
N LEU A 139 -0.21 14.82 -3.12
CA LEU A 139 0.45 13.53 -2.96
C LEU A 139 1.58 13.63 -1.93
N ALA A 140 1.58 12.77 -0.91
CA ALA A 140 2.68 12.62 0.05
C ALA A 140 3.43 11.32 -0.22
N LEU A 141 4.69 11.43 -0.66
CA LEU A 141 5.55 10.29 -0.97
C LEU A 141 6.32 9.82 0.26
N ASN A 142 6.59 8.52 0.34
CA ASN A 142 7.37 7.95 1.42
C ASN A 142 8.30 6.82 0.93
N GLY A 143 9.60 7.11 0.93
CA GLY A 143 10.69 6.18 0.67
C GLY A 143 11.52 5.83 1.91
N SER A 144 11.12 6.28 3.10
CA SER A 144 11.93 6.24 4.33
C SER A 144 12.30 4.84 4.82
N THR A 145 11.61 3.79 4.34
CA THR A 145 11.91 2.39 4.64
C THR A 145 12.94 1.76 3.71
N SER A 146 13.51 2.54 2.78
CA SER A 146 14.62 2.08 1.94
C SER A 146 15.86 1.79 2.80
N LEU A 147 16.66 0.81 2.38
CA LEU A 147 17.86 0.37 3.10
C LEU A 147 19.11 0.62 2.26
N ALA A 148 20.19 1.08 2.90
CA ALA A 148 21.49 1.16 2.26
C ALA A 148 22.09 -0.23 2.05
N SER A 149 23.13 -0.32 1.22
CA SER A 149 23.99 -1.51 1.20
C SER A 149 24.61 -1.74 2.58
N PHE A 150 25.06 -2.98 2.85
CA PHE A 150 25.62 -3.33 4.14
C PHE A 150 26.80 -2.42 4.54
N GLY A 151 26.74 -1.87 5.75
CA GLY A 151 27.75 -0.95 6.29
C GLY A 151 27.73 0.47 5.70
N GLU A 152 26.78 0.79 4.81
CA GLU A 152 26.68 2.10 4.16
C GLU A 152 25.48 2.91 4.68
N THR A 153 25.34 4.15 4.20
CA THR A 153 24.20 5.02 4.48
C THR A 153 23.56 5.49 3.18
N LEU A 154 22.24 5.70 3.16
CA LEU A 154 21.58 6.29 2.00
C LEU A 154 21.92 7.78 1.93
N THR A 155 22.42 8.21 0.77
CA THR A 155 22.85 9.59 0.51
C THR A 155 21.83 10.37 -0.29
N THR A 156 21.11 9.73 -1.21
CA THR A 156 20.07 10.38 -2.02
C THR A 156 18.80 9.54 -2.17
N TYR A 157 17.70 10.26 -2.32
CA TYR A 157 16.39 9.76 -2.74
C TYR A 157 15.92 10.68 -3.85
N GLU A 158 15.76 10.15 -5.05
CA GLU A 158 15.35 10.90 -6.23
C GLU A 158 14.11 10.20 -6.81
N TRP A 159 13.03 10.97 -6.97
CA TRP A 159 11.78 10.47 -7.52
C TRP A 159 11.66 10.87 -8.99
N ASP A 160 11.05 9.99 -9.76
CA ASP A 160 10.62 10.19 -11.15
C ASP A 160 9.10 10.00 -11.18
N LEU A 161 8.35 11.08 -11.36
CA LEU A 161 6.89 11.15 -11.22
C LEU A 161 6.15 10.95 -12.55
N ASN A 162 6.81 11.22 -13.68
CA ASN A 162 6.24 11.06 -15.01
C ASN A 162 6.75 9.80 -15.73
N ASN A 163 7.67 9.05 -15.10
CA ASN A 163 8.28 7.82 -15.58
C ASN A 163 9.02 8.01 -16.90
N ASP A 164 9.73 9.13 -17.06
CA ASP A 164 10.55 9.43 -18.23
C ASP A 164 12.03 9.01 -18.08
N SER A 165 12.37 8.38 -16.95
CA SER A 165 13.74 7.97 -16.56
C SER A 165 14.68 9.12 -16.22
N VAL A 166 14.16 10.35 -16.10
CA VAL A 166 14.87 11.50 -15.53
C VAL A 166 14.46 11.63 -14.07
N PHE A 167 15.39 11.34 -13.18
CA PHE A 167 15.16 11.42 -11.74
C PHE A 167 15.41 12.84 -11.21
N GLY A 168 14.66 13.24 -10.20
CA GLY A 168 14.84 14.53 -9.52
C GLY A 168 13.58 15.40 -9.41
N ASP A 169 12.44 14.91 -9.91
CA ASP A 169 11.14 15.58 -9.85
C ASP A 169 10.73 15.91 -8.41
N ALA A 170 11.11 15.04 -7.47
CA ALA A 170 11.13 15.31 -6.04
C ALA A 170 12.36 14.65 -5.41
N THR A 171 12.84 15.21 -4.29
CA THR A 171 14.03 14.71 -3.58
C THR A 171 13.77 14.53 -2.09
N GLY A 172 14.44 13.54 -1.49
CA GLY A 172 14.33 13.20 -0.08
C GLY A 172 13.45 11.97 0.20
N ALA A 173 13.64 11.38 1.38
CA ALA A 173 12.92 10.19 1.82
C ALA A 173 11.42 10.44 1.99
N THR A 174 11.07 11.63 2.48
CA THR A 174 9.69 12.13 2.61
C THR A 174 9.67 13.58 2.09
N PRO A 175 9.60 13.77 0.76
CA PRO A 175 9.56 15.12 0.19
C PRO A 175 8.31 15.87 0.66
N ALA A 176 8.31 17.20 0.49
CA ALA A 176 7.10 17.99 0.70
C ALA A 176 5.95 17.47 -0.17
N SER A 177 4.72 17.53 0.35
CA SER A 177 3.55 17.03 -0.40
C SER A 177 3.38 17.78 -1.72
N ILE A 178 3.23 17.06 -2.82
CA ILE A 178 3.15 17.61 -4.18
C ILE A 178 1.70 17.97 -4.49
N PRO A 179 1.36 19.24 -4.75
CA PRO A 179 -0.01 19.65 -5.04
C PRO A 179 -0.55 19.01 -6.33
N PHE A 180 -1.86 18.75 -6.36
CA PHE A 180 -2.54 18.17 -7.53
C PHE A 180 -2.23 18.88 -8.85
N ALA A 181 -2.23 20.21 -8.84
CA ALA A 181 -1.96 21.02 -10.03
C ALA A 181 -0.53 20.80 -10.58
N THR A 182 0.43 20.48 -9.73
CA THR A 182 1.80 20.14 -10.15
C THR A 182 1.86 18.73 -10.73
N LEU A 183 1.16 17.76 -10.14
CA LEU A 183 1.10 16.39 -10.65
C LEU A 183 0.56 16.34 -12.08
N THR A 184 -0.56 17.01 -12.33
CA THR A 184 -1.21 16.98 -13.65
C THR A 184 -0.65 18.01 -14.62
N GLY A 185 -0.27 19.20 -14.15
CA GLY A 185 0.22 20.29 -14.98
C GLY A 185 1.70 20.15 -15.36
N THR A 186 2.58 19.92 -14.38
CA THR A 186 4.02 19.82 -14.60
C THR A 186 4.44 18.43 -15.05
N TRP A 187 3.96 17.41 -14.33
CA TRP A 187 4.39 16.02 -14.55
C TRP A 187 3.45 15.23 -15.47
N GLY A 188 2.37 15.86 -15.96
CA GLY A 188 1.49 15.27 -16.97
C GLY A 188 0.73 14.02 -16.50
N MET A 189 0.61 13.79 -15.19
CA MET A 189 -0.12 12.64 -14.66
C MET A 189 -1.60 12.76 -15.02
N VAL A 190 -2.21 11.65 -15.41
CA VAL A 190 -3.60 11.59 -15.89
C VAL A 190 -4.52 10.88 -14.91
N PRO A 191 -5.84 11.10 -14.97
CA PRO A 191 -6.82 10.23 -14.31
C PRO A 191 -6.54 8.74 -14.52
N GLY A 192 -6.57 7.96 -13.44
CA GLY A 192 -6.26 6.54 -13.44
C GLY A 192 -4.86 6.21 -12.88
N ALA A 193 -4.33 5.06 -13.30
CA ALA A 193 -3.06 4.53 -12.82
C ALA A 193 -1.87 5.23 -13.49
N ASN A 194 -1.01 5.86 -12.70
CA ASN A 194 0.27 6.42 -13.16
C ASN A 194 1.40 5.69 -12.46
N THR A 195 2.42 5.30 -13.22
CA THR A 195 3.64 4.70 -12.66
C THR A 195 4.59 5.81 -12.27
N ILE A 196 5.19 5.69 -11.08
CA ILE A 196 6.29 6.52 -10.61
C ILE A 196 7.47 5.63 -10.22
N GLN A 197 8.66 6.19 -10.11
CA GLN A 197 9.84 5.48 -9.62
C GLN A 197 10.53 6.22 -8.48
N LEU A 198 11.12 5.46 -7.57
CA LEU A 198 12.07 5.95 -6.58
C LEU A 198 13.43 5.32 -6.89
N LYS A 199 14.45 6.16 -7.03
CA LYS A 199 15.84 5.75 -7.03
C LYS A 199 16.51 6.19 -5.73
N VAL A 200 17.20 5.25 -5.09
CA VAL A 200 18.04 5.54 -3.92
C VAL A 200 19.50 5.30 -4.26
N THR A 201 20.37 6.14 -3.70
CA THR A 201 21.83 6.00 -3.80
C THR A 201 22.42 5.94 -2.40
N ASP A 202 23.42 5.07 -2.20
CA ASP A 202 24.15 4.98 -0.94
C ASP A 202 25.51 5.69 -0.96
N SER A 203 26.22 5.67 0.17
CA SER A 203 27.57 6.25 0.33
C SER A 203 28.65 5.53 -0.48
N ALA A 204 28.36 4.35 -1.02
CA ALA A 204 29.21 3.62 -1.96
C ALA A 204 28.84 3.86 -3.44
N SER A 205 27.96 4.84 -3.71
CA SER A 205 27.45 5.18 -5.05
C SER A 205 26.72 4.04 -5.75
N LYS A 206 26.28 3.01 -5.02
CA LYS A 206 25.38 1.98 -5.57
C LYS A 206 23.97 2.55 -5.59
N THR A 207 23.22 2.13 -6.61
CA THR A 207 21.85 2.60 -6.81
C THR A 207 20.89 1.44 -6.92
N SER A 208 19.64 1.72 -6.57
CA SER A 208 18.52 0.79 -6.71
C SER A 208 17.27 1.58 -7.02
N THR A 209 16.42 1.01 -7.85
CA THR A 209 15.19 1.66 -8.33
C THR A 209 14.00 0.74 -8.10
N VAL A 210 12.89 1.33 -7.64
CA VAL A 210 11.62 0.62 -7.44
C VAL A 210 10.49 1.43 -8.04
N SER A 211 9.53 0.74 -8.68
CA SER A 211 8.31 1.36 -9.18
C SER A 211 7.20 1.36 -8.15
N ALA A 212 6.38 2.40 -8.16
CA ALA A 212 5.14 2.50 -7.41
C ALA A 212 4.03 3.04 -8.31
N THR A 213 2.79 2.96 -7.84
CA THR A 213 1.64 3.44 -8.60
C THR A 213 0.92 4.54 -7.84
N VAL A 214 0.53 5.59 -8.55
CA VAL A 214 -0.39 6.62 -8.08
C VAL A 214 -1.70 6.49 -8.84
N GLN A 215 -2.76 6.16 -8.12
CA GLN A 215 -4.12 6.16 -8.63
C GLN A 215 -4.70 7.56 -8.46
N ILE A 216 -4.81 8.30 -9.57
CA ILE A 216 -5.55 9.56 -9.59
C ILE A 216 -7.03 9.21 -9.80
N LEU A 217 -7.77 9.26 -8.71
CA LEU A 217 -9.21 9.06 -8.72
C LEU A 217 -9.90 10.37 -9.09
N VAL A 218 -10.75 10.32 -10.11
CA VAL A 218 -11.65 11.42 -10.43
C VAL A 218 -12.79 11.42 -9.41
N SER A 219 -12.77 12.37 -8.47
CA SER A 219 -13.97 12.75 -7.72
C SER A 219 -14.61 13.95 -8.42
N LEU A 220 -15.91 13.83 -8.73
CA LEU A 220 -16.67 14.81 -9.51
C LEU A 220 -16.78 16.13 -8.73
N THR A 221 -16.39 17.27 -9.31
CA THR A 221 -16.52 18.59 -8.65
C THR A 221 -17.37 19.52 -9.51
N TRP A 222 -18.57 19.88 -9.06
CA TRP A 222 -19.48 20.77 -9.81
C TRP A 222 -19.25 22.22 -9.37
N ASP A 223 -18.70 23.07 -10.25
CA ASP A 223 -18.77 24.52 -10.10
C ASP A 223 -19.92 25.07 -10.96
N ALA A 224 -20.82 25.82 -10.33
CA ALA A 224 -22.08 26.22 -10.95
C ALA A 224 -22.04 27.70 -11.18
N ASN A 225 -21.41 28.11 -12.27
CA ASN A 225 -21.38 29.50 -12.65
C ASN A 225 -21.02 29.43 -14.25
N GLY A 226 -21.07 30.44 -15.16
CA GLY A 226 -20.75 30.73 -16.57
C GLY A 226 -20.65 32.26 -16.87
N THR A 227 -19.45 32.78 -17.23
CA THR A 227 -19.24 34.10 -17.88
C THR A 227 -17.96 34.18 -18.74
N THR A 228 -17.21 33.10 -18.95
CA THR A 228 -16.11 33.09 -19.94
C THR A 228 -16.19 31.81 -20.76
N ALA A 229 -16.20 31.90 -22.08
CA ALA A 229 -16.14 30.72 -22.93
C ALA A 229 -14.88 29.93 -22.57
N GLY A 230 -15.06 28.72 -21.99
CA GLY A 230 -13.98 27.85 -21.53
C GLY A 230 -13.87 27.69 -20.00
N GLN A 231 -14.56 28.50 -19.19
CA GLN A 231 -14.68 28.32 -17.76
C GLN A 231 -16.07 28.75 -17.32
N THR A 232 -16.93 27.80 -16.97
CA THR A 232 -18.25 28.17 -16.54
C THR A 232 -18.19 28.62 -15.06
N ASN A 233 -18.06 29.95 -14.81
CA ASN A 233 -18.44 30.66 -13.55
C ASN A 233 -19.40 31.97 -13.74
N GLY A 234 -20.69 32.14 -13.23
CA GLY A 234 -22.00 32.82 -13.67
C GLY A 234 -23.33 32.03 -14.15
N ALA A 235 -24.50 32.11 -13.49
CA ALA A 235 -25.74 31.38 -13.90
C ALA A 235 -26.24 31.55 -15.38
N GLY A 236 -26.61 30.43 -16.03
CA GLY A 236 -27.58 30.41 -17.16
C GLY A 236 -27.10 29.87 -18.52
N ALA A 237 -27.05 28.54 -18.69
CA ALA A 237 -27.57 27.81 -19.86
C ALA A 237 -27.34 26.31 -19.65
N TRP A 238 -28.40 25.53 -19.80
CA TRP A 238 -28.39 24.08 -19.75
C TRP A 238 -27.38 23.49 -20.75
N LEU A 239 -26.36 22.79 -20.26
CA LEU A 239 -25.51 21.91 -21.08
C LEU A 239 -25.92 20.46 -20.84
N GLY A 240 -27.16 20.16 -21.21
CA GLY A 240 -27.71 18.80 -21.24
C GLY A 240 -28.01 18.19 -19.87
N ALA A 241 -28.92 17.22 -19.92
CA ALA A 241 -29.47 16.48 -18.79
C ALA A 241 -28.42 15.79 -17.88
N ASN A 242 -27.26 15.42 -18.44
CA ASN A 242 -26.34 14.45 -17.83
C ASN A 242 -24.86 14.87 -17.89
N GLN A 243 -24.50 16.16 -17.83
CA GLN A 243 -23.09 16.59 -17.91
C GLN A 243 -22.58 17.29 -16.62
N TRP A 244 -21.30 17.11 -16.27
CA TRP A 244 -20.60 17.69 -15.11
C TRP A 244 -19.21 18.21 -15.51
N TRP A 245 -18.70 19.26 -14.86
CA TRP A 245 -17.37 19.83 -15.15
C TRP A 245 -16.27 19.15 -14.33
N ASP A 246 -15.16 18.75 -14.94
CA ASP A 246 -14.02 18.10 -14.24
C ASP A 246 -12.85 19.05 -13.91
N GLY A 247 -13.02 20.34 -14.18
CA GLY A 247 -11.95 21.34 -14.14
C GLY A 247 -11.34 21.64 -15.52
N ALA A 248 -11.60 20.83 -16.54
CA ALA A 248 -11.07 20.97 -17.90
C ALA A 248 -12.14 20.87 -19.00
N ALA A 249 -13.13 19.99 -18.87
CA ALA A 249 -14.21 19.79 -19.84
C ALA A 249 -15.52 19.35 -19.18
N ASN A 250 -16.63 19.49 -19.92
CA ASN A 250 -17.90 18.86 -19.56
C ASN A 250 -17.83 17.35 -19.83
N GLN A 251 -18.11 16.57 -18.81
CA GLN A 251 -18.09 15.12 -18.80
C GLN A 251 -19.49 14.56 -18.61
N THR A 252 -19.77 13.36 -19.11
CA THR A 252 -21.07 12.71 -18.91
C THR A 252 -21.15 12.06 -17.53
N TRP A 253 -22.26 12.22 -16.82
CA TRP A 253 -22.50 11.58 -15.53
C TRP A 253 -22.52 10.05 -15.67
N VAL A 254 -21.79 9.37 -14.79
CA VAL A 254 -21.81 7.90 -14.68
C VAL A 254 -22.58 7.51 -13.42
N SER A 255 -23.61 6.67 -13.58
CA SER A 255 -24.40 6.15 -12.46
C SER A 255 -23.49 5.45 -11.44
N GLY A 256 -23.62 5.84 -10.16
CA GLY A 256 -22.84 5.30 -9.04
C GLY A 256 -21.62 6.14 -8.66
N ALA A 257 -21.32 7.22 -9.36
CA ALA A 257 -20.24 8.13 -8.98
C ALA A 257 -20.60 9.00 -7.75
N SER A 258 -19.59 9.48 -7.03
CA SER A 258 -19.75 10.46 -5.93
C SER A 258 -19.64 11.90 -6.46
N ALA A 259 -20.46 12.80 -5.93
CA ALA A 259 -20.47 14.22 -6.29
C ALA A 259 -19.91 15.11 -5.17
N ILE A 260 -19.11 16.11 -5.54
CA ILE A 260 -18.71 17.23 -4.69
C ILE A 260 -19.25 18.51 -5.35
N LEU A 261 -19.94 19.35 -4.59
CA LEU A 261 -20.63 20.55 -5.04
C LEU A 261 -20.11 21.76 -4.25
N GLY A 262 -19.82 22.86 -4.95
CA GLY A 262 -19.36 24.11 -4.32
C GLY A 262 -17.83 24.20 -4.08
N GLY A 263 -17.36 25.41 -3.79
CA GLY A 263 -15.95 25.79 -3.67
C GLY A 263 -15.76 27.28 -3.29
N PRO A 264 -14.52 27.74 -2.99
CA PRO A 264 -14.28 29.13 -2.60
C PRO A 264 -14.79 30.10 -3.68
N ASN A 265 -15.67 31.03 -3.28
CA ASN A 265 -16.34 32.02 -4.14
C ASN A 265 -17.39 31.48 -5.13
N THR A 266 -17.95 30.29 -4.91
CA THR A 266 -19.09 29.80 -5.74
C THR A 266 -20.43 30.36 -5.24
N ALA A 267 -21.21 30.93 -6.17
CA ALA A 267 -22.63 31.19 -5.96
C ALA A 267 -23.39 29.89 -6.27
N GLY A 268 -24.40 29.57 -5.48
CA GLY A 268 -25.25 28.40 -5.72
C GLY A 268 -26.14 28.61 -6.92
N GLY A 269 -26.44 27.51 -7.61
CA GLY A 269 -27.31 27.46 -8.78
C GLY A 269 -28.10 26.14 -8.81
N ALA A 270 -29.05 25.99 -9.72
CA ALA A 270 -29.81 24.74 -9.85
C ALA A 270 -28.92 23.60 -10.39
N VAL A 271 -28.83 22.47 -9.67
CA VAL A 271 -28.21 21.20 -10.13
C VAL A 271 -29.31 20.27 -10.63
N THR A 272 -29.70 20.43 -11.89
CA THR A 272 -30.60 19.48 -12.51
C THR A 272 -29.86 18.16 -12.73
N LEU A 273 -30.08 17.17 -11.88
CA LEU A 273 -29.79 15.78 -12.23
C LEU A 273 -30.92 15.34 -13.15
N ALA A 274 -30.65 15.16 -14.44
CA ALA A 274 -31.65 14.56 -15.29
C ALA A 274 -31.48 13.04 -15.31
N SER A 275 -32.62 12.35 -15.38
CA SER A 275 -32.70 10.89 -15.45
C SER A 275 -32.31 10.18 -14.14
N PRO A 276 -32.84 8.97 -13.85
CA PRO A 276 -32.52 8.30 -12.61
C PRO A 276 -31.03 7.93 -12.59
N THR A 277 -30.28 8.70 -11.82
CA THR A 277 -28.88 8.49 -11.54
C THR A 277 -28.78 7.93 -10.13
N SER A 278 -28.10 6.80 -9.99
CA SER A 278 -27.59 6.46 -8.67
C SER A 278 -26.37 7.34 -8.40
N VAL A 279 -26.23 7.80 -7.16
CA VAL A 279 -25.11 8.56 -6.65
C VAL A 279 -24.55 7.77 -5.49
N ASN A 280 -23.22 7.67 -5.41
CA ASN A 280 -22.59 7.11 -4.22
C ASN A 280 -22.69 8.10 -3.05
N ALA A 281 -21.79 9.05 -2.90
CA ALA A 281 -21.88 10.10 -1.87
C ALA A 281 -22.04 11.49 -2.50
N ILE A 282 -22.68 12.43 -1.78
CA ILE A 282 -22.76 13.84 -2.16
C ILE A 282 -22.11 14.69 -1.08
N THR A 283 -21.15 15.55 -1.43
CA THR A 283 -20.53 16.51 -0.52
C THR A 283 -20.78 17.92 -1.01
N PHE A 284 -21.26 18.81 -0.14
CA PHE A 284 -21.38 20.25 -0.38
C PHE A 284 -20.30 20.98 0.42
N ASN A 285 -19.41 21.66 -0.30
CA ASN A 285 -18.43 22.60 0.24
C ASN A 285 -19.06 24.00 0.33
N THR A 286 -18.25 25.07 0.47
CA THR A 286 -18.77 26.43 0.62
C THR A 286 -19.50 26.91 -0.63
N PHE A 287 -20.75 27.34 -0.47
CA PHE A 287 -21.56 28.03 -1.50
C PHE A 287 -22.55 29.01 -0.85
N THR A 288 -23.09 29.95 -1.64
CA THR A 288 -24.23 30.83 -1.29
C THR A 288 -25.46 30.49 -2.15
N GLY A 289 -26.65 31.05 -1.94
CA GLY A 289 -27.81 30.75 -2.81
C GLY A 289 -28.40 29.33 -2.62
N THR A 290 -29.03 28.75 -3.64
CA THR A 290 -29.72 27.44 -3.52
C THR A 290 -29.23 26.43 -4.54
N TYR A 291 -28.82 25.25 -4.07
CA TYR A 291 -28.64 24.06 -4.89
C TYR A 291 -29.93 23.25 -4.93
N THR A 292 -30.56 23.21 -6.09
CA THR A 292 -31.68 22.30 -6.37
C THR A 292 -31.11 20.99 -6.88
N LEU A 293 -31.39 19.85 -6.23
CA LEU A 293 -30.96 18.52 -6.67
C LEU A 293 -32.11 17.74 -7.31
N GLY A 294 -31.92 17.32 -8.56
CA GLY A 294 -32.88 16.48 -9.27
C GLY A 294 -33.84 17.25 -10.17
N SER A 295 -34.84 16.52 -10.68
CA SER A 295 -35.92 17.03 -11.54
C SER A 295 -37.26 16.48 -11.05
N ALA A 296 -38.29 17.33 -10.99
CA ALA A 296 -39.64 16.90 -10.63
C ALA A 296 -40.11 15.75 -11.55
N GLY A 297 -40.57 14.64 -10.96
CA GLY A 297 -41.01 13.44 -11.68
C GLY A 297 -39.96 12.34 -11.86
N GLN A 298 -38.69 12.58 -11.49
CA GLN A 298 -37.59 11.60 -11.63
C GLN A 298 -37.08 11.13 -10.26
N SER A 299 -36.72 9.85 -10.10
CA SER A 299 -36.19 9.30 -8.84
C SER A 299 -34.65 9.36 -8.74
N LEU A 300 -34.13 9.75 -7.58
CA LEU A 300 -32.70 9.80 -7.23
C LEU A 300 -32.36 8.67 -6.24
N THR A 301 -31.30 7.89 -6.50
CA THR A 301 -30.82 6.89 -5.54
C THR A 301 -29.51 7.34 -4.92
N ILE A 302 -29.41 7.35 -3.59
CA ILE A 302 -28.19 7.75 -2.85
C ILE A 302 -27.70 6.56 -2.03
N ASN A 303 -26.45 6.15 -2.26
CA ASN A 303 -25.88 4.95 -1.64
C ASN A 303 -24.99 5.25 -0.41
N GLY A 304 -24.36 6.42 -0.35
CA GLY A 304 -23.25 6.75 0.57
C GLY A 304 -23.40 8.06 1.34
N GLY A 305 -24.57 8.68 1.32
CA GLY A 305 -24.93 9.81 2.18
C GLY A 305 -24.72 11.20 1.59
N ILE A 306 -25.04 12.22 2.38
CA ILE A 306 -24.91 13.64 2.03
C ILE A 306 -24.12 14.35 3.14
N ALA A 307 -23.05 15.06 2.81
CA ALA A 307 -22.31 15.89 3.76
C ALA A 307 -22.35 17.35 3.33
N LYS A 308 -22.97 18.22 4.12
CA LYS A 308 -22.94 19.68 3.90
C LYS A 308 -22.03 20.31 4.94
N ASN A 309 -20.81 20.62 4.52
CA ASN A 309 -19.70 20.91 5.43
C ASN A 309 -19.54 22.40 5.73
N SER A 310 -19.83 23.29 4.77
CA SER A 310 -19.61 24.73 4.92
C SER A 310 -20.49 25.57 3.98
N GLY A 311 -20.62 26.87 4.26
CA GLY A 311 -21.38 27.82 3.42
C GLY A 311 -22.76 28.20 3.97
N SER A 312 -23.37 29.21 3.37
CA SER A 312 -24.67 29.76 3.76
C SER A 312 -25.81 29.39 2.80
N GLY A 313 -25.52 28.63 1.75
CA GLY A 313 -26.53 28.26 0.78
C GLY A 313 -27.47 27.13 1.25
N ILE A 314 -28.60 27.00 0.58
CA ILE A 314 -29.65 26.01 0.83
C ILE A 314 -29.45 24.84 -0.12
N VAL A 315 -29.65 23.61 0.35
CA VAL A 315 -29.79 22.43 -0.51
C VAL A 315 -31.25 22.01 -0.52
N SER A 316 -31.84 21.86 -1.71
CA SER A 316 -33.23 21.47 -1.92
C SER A 316 -33.31 20.30 -2.90
N ILE A 317 -33.63 19.10 -2.41
CA ILE A 317 -33.81 17.91 -3.23
C ILE A 317 -35.26 17.87 -3.73
N ILE A 318 -35.46 17.97 -5.04
CA ILE A 318 -36.79 18.07 -5.67
C ILE A 318 -37.21 16.79 -6.40
N SER A 319 -36.30 15.83 -6.53
CA SER A 319 -36.58 14.47 -7.02
C SER A 319 -37.00 13.55 -5.86
N PRO A 320 -37.98 12.65 -6.05
CA PRO A 320 -38.17 11.54 -5.12
C PRO A 320 -36.86 10.80 -4.84
N VAL A 321 -36.54 10.57 -3.57
CA VAL A 321 -35.29 9.90 -3.17
C VAL A 321 -35.59 8.47 -2.76
N THR A 322 -34.84 7.48 -3.27
CA THR A 322 -34.89 6.10 -2.78
C THR A 322 -33.56 5.73 -2.14
N LEU A 323 -33.60 5.12 -0.96
CA LEU A 323 -32.42 4.60 -0.29
C LEU A 323 -32.20 3.14 -0.69
N SER A 324 -30.96 2.81 -1.05
CA SER A 324 -30.52 1.43 -1.33
C SER A 324 -29.72 0.81 -0.18
N ALA A 325 -29.35 1.63 0.81
CA ALA A 325 -28.55 1.28 1.98
C ALA A 325 -28.79 2.30 3.12
N PRO A 326 -28.43 1.99 4.38
CA PRO A 326 -28.43 2.98 5.45
C PRO A 326 -27.62 4.23 5.09
N GLN A 327 -28.15 5.41 5.39
CA GLN A 327 -27.54 6.69 5.01
C GLN A 327 -27.12 7.49 6.23
N THR A 328 -26.04 8.26 6.09
CA THR A 328 -25.70 9.34 7.03
C THR A 328 -25.71 10.66 6.30
N TRP A 329 -26.53 11.59 6.76
CA TRP A 329 -26.59 12.95 6.25
C TRP A 329 -26.12 13.92 7.32
N THR A 330 -25.15 14.77 7.02
CA THR A 330 -24.63 15.77 7.94
C THR A 330 -24.89 17.17 7.41
N ASN A 331 -25.38 18.06 8.26
CA ASN A 331 -25.48 19.48 7.97
C ASN A 331 -24.72 20.26 9.05
N ASN A 332 -23.52 20.73 8.71
CA ASN A 332 -22.67 21.52 9.60
C ASN A 332 -22.80 23.03 9.32
N THR A 333 -23.89 23.45 8.66
CA THR A 333 -24.11 24.85 8.24
C THR A 333 -25.34 25.46 8.92
N SER A 334 -25.50 26.78 8.86
CA SER A 334 -26.69 27.46 9.41
C SER A 334 -27.94 27.36 8.52
N SER A 335 -27.77 26.94 7.26
CA SER A 335 -28.82 26.94 6.25
C SER A 335 -29.33 25.53 5.97
N ASP A 336 -30.51 25.44 5.39
CA ASP A 336 -31.24 24.18 5.26
C ASP A 336 -30.57 23.15 4.32
N LEU A 337 -30.73 21.88 4.68
CA LEU A 337 -30.51 20.71 3.83
C LEU A 337 -31.83 19.94 3.81
N GLY A 338 -32.62 20.15 2.75
CA GLY A 338 -33.97 19.65 2.71
C GLY A 338 -34.35 18.93 1.42
N ALA A 339 -35.44 18.17 1.50
CA ALA A 339 -36.11 17.55 0.37
C ALA A 339 -37.57 18.02 0.30
N THR A 340 -38.01 18.42 -0.88
CA THR A 340 -39.38 18.86 -1.18
C THR A 340 -40.17 17.83 -1.99
N ALA A 341 -39.54 16.70 -2.33
CA ALA A 341 -40.18 15.52 -2.89
C ALA A 341 -40.12 14.34 -1.90
N GLY A 342 -40.95 13.31 -2.15
CA GLY A 342 -41.07 12.18 -1.24
C GLY A 342 -39.78 11.37 -1.11
N LEU A 343 -39.46 10.95 0.11
CA LEU A 343 -38.32 10.10 0.43
C LEU A 343 -38.79 8.67 0.75
N ASN A 344 -38.32 7.67 0.01
CA ASN A 344 -38.56 6.25 0.30
C ASN A 344 -37.31 5.64 0.95
N ASN A 345 -37.43 5.26 2.21
CA ASN A 345 -36.32 4.69 2.97
C ASN A 345 -36.13 3.19 2.75
N GLY A 346 -37.06 2.49 2.09
CA GLY A 346 -36.88 1.09 1.68
C GLY A 346 -36.58 0.07 2.80
N GLY A 347 -36.78 0.42 4.07
CA GLY A 347 -36.35 -0.40 5.22
C GLY A 347 -35.02 0.03 5.86
N HIS A 348 -34.34 1.04 5.31
CA HIS A 348 -33.06 1.54 5.79
C HIS A 348 -33.19 2.74 6.73
N THR A 349 -32.20 2.93 7.60
CA THR A 349 -32.17 4.08 8.52
C THR A 349 -31.44 5.25 7.91
N ILE A 350 -31.99 6.46 8.05
CA ILE A 350 -31.29 7.72 7.79
C ILE A 350 -30.81 8.29 9.11
N THR A 351 -29.51 8.49 9.22
CA THR A 351 -28.89 9.16 10.38
C THR A 351 -28.61 10.61 10.03
N LEU A 352 -29.22 11.54 10.74
CA LEU A 352 -29.07 12.98 10.57
C LEU A 352 -28.11 13.53 11.64
N GLY A 353 -27.05 14.22 11.22
CA GLY A 353 -26.02 14.77 12.09
C GLY A 353 -25.71 16.24 11.81
N GLY A 354 -24.90 16.85 12.68
CA GLY A 354 -24.48 18.25 12.56
C GLY A 354 -25.42 19.24 13.26
N SER A 355 -25.06 20.53 13.19
CA SER A 355 -25.75 21.62 13.89
C SER A 355 -26.82 22.33 13.06
N GLY A 356 -26.89 22.05 11.76
CA GLY A 356 -27.74 22.73 10.81
C GLY A 356 -29.15 22.15 10.69
N PRO A 357 -30.09 22.90 10.09
CA PRO A 357 -31.45 22.44 9.88
C PRO A 357 -31.57 21.41 8.74
N PHE A 358 -32.47 20.45 8.92
CA PHE A 358 -32.96 19.54 7.90
C PHE A 358 -34.46 19.76 7.70
N SER A 359 -34.94 19.79 6.47
CA SER A 359 -36.38 19.91 6.19
C SER A 359 -36.88 18.86 5.19
N PHE A 360 -37.95 18.16 5.54
CA PHE A 360 -38.62 17.24 4.63
C PHE A 360 -40.05 17.74 4.45
N SER A 361 -40.29 18.44 3.34
CA SER A 361 -41.48 19.29 3.14
C SER A 361 -42.34 18.86 1.95
N ALA A 362 -42.26 17.59 1.55
CA ALA A 362 -42.96 17.09 0.37
C ALA A 362 -44.48 17.27 0.43
N ALA A 363 -45.07 17.69 -0.68
CA ALA A 363 -46.52 17.90 -0.82
C ALA A 363 -47.33 16.59 -0.72
N SER A 364 -46.69 15.45 -0.95
CA SER A 364 -47.26 14.11 -0.82
C SER A 364 -46.21 13.17 -0.21
N SER A 365 -46.57 12.45 0.86
CA SER A 365 -45.73 11.41 1.51
C SER A 365 -44.30 11.87 1.80
N ILE A 366 -44.13 12.61 2.90
CA ILE A 366 -42.85 13.20 3.34
C ILE A 366 -41.74 12.14 3.44
N ILE A 367 -42.02 11.00 4.09
CA ILE A 367 -41.15 9.82 4.15
C ILE A 367 -42.04 8.57 4.06
N SER A 368 -41.59 7.55 3.33
CA SER A 368 -42.28 6.26 3.11
C SER A 368 -41.32 5.09 3.28
N GLY A 369 -41.86 3.88 3.48
CA GLY A 369 -41.10 2.65 3.73
C GLY A 369 -41.04 2.25 5.21
N SER A 370 -40.42 1.10 5.50
CA SER A 370 -40.32 0.49 6.84
C SER A 370 -39.06 0.85 7.62
N GLY A 371 -38.16 1.66 7.05
CA GLY A 371 -36.89 2.07 7.66
C GLY A 371 -37.05 3.20 8.68
N GLY A 372 -35.99 3.59 9.38
CA GLY A 372 -36.03 4.57 10.47
C GLY A 372 -35.38 5.93 10.16
N ILE A 373 -35.55 6.87 11.10
CA ILE A 373 -34.81 8.15 11.14
C ILE A 373 -34.11 8.23 12.49
N THR A 374 -32.83 8.58 12.50
CA THR A 374 -32.08 8.83 13.74
C THR A 374 -31.50 10.24 13.69
N MET A 375 -31.98 11.14 14.55
CA MET A 375 -31.43 12.48 14.71
C MET A 375 -30.36 12.46 15.81
N ASN A 376 -29.09 12.52 15.41
CA ASN A 376 -27.93 12.66 16.28
C ASN A 376 -27.38 14.09 16.34
N GLY A 377 -27.75 14.92 15.37
CA GLY A 377 -27.33 16.31 15.31
C GLY A 377 -28.03 17.20 16.35
N THR A 378 -27.43 18.35 16.66
CA THR A 378 -28.03 19.38 17.53
C THR A 378 -28.93 20.34 16.76
N GLY A 379 -28.99 20.21 15.43
CA GLY A 379 -29.80 21.04 14.56
C GLY A 379 -31.32 20.79 14.69
N ARG A 380 -32.07 21.41 13.76
CA ARG A 380 -33.52 21.29 13.70
C ARG A 380 -33.93 20.29 12.61
N LEU A 381 -34.81 19.34 12.92
CA LEU A 381 -35.46 18.48 11.93
C LEU A 381 -36.91 18.95 11.74
N GLN A 382 -37.24 19.48 10.56
CA GLN A 382 -38.60 19.83 10.18
C GLN A 382 -39.22 18.69 9.37
N LEU A 383 -40.32 18.13 9.85
CA LEU A 383 -41.16 17.19 9.10
C LEU A 383 -42.48 17.86 8.71
N GLY A 384 -42.68 18.03 7.40
CA GLY A 384 -43.89 18.55 6.79
C GLY A 384 -43.95 20.06 6.60
N THR A 385 -45.10 20.49 6.04
CA THR A 385 -45.55 21.88 5.96
C THR A 385 -46.99 21.96 6.46
N ALA A 386 -47.50 23.17 6.73
CA ALA A 386 -48.82 23.39 7.33
C ALA A 386 -50.04 22.86 6.51
N SER A 387 -49.83 22.30 5.32
CA SER A 387 -50.90 21.99 4.34
C SER A 387 -50.96 20.53 3.86
N VAL A 388 -50.21 19.58 4.43
CA VAL A 388 -50.13 18.19 3.93
C VAL A 388 -50.67 17.16 4.94
N PRO A 389 -51.77 16.41 4.65
CA PRO A 389 -52.48 15.66 5.70
C PRO A 389 -52.08 14.19 5.93
N VAL A 390 -51.21 13.56 5.13
CA VAL A 390 -51.01 12.08 5.20
C VAL A 390 -49.56 11.64 5.05
N HIS A 391 -49.03 11.00 6.10
CA HIS A 391 -47.77 10.26 6.12
C HIS A 391 -48.02 8.74 6.00
N THR A 392 -47.25 8.04 5.17
CA THR A 392 -47.23 6.55 5.10
C THR A 392 -45.98 5.95 5.78
N TYR A 393 -45.34 6.72 6.64
CA TYR A 393 -44.19 6.29 7.44
C TYR A 393 -44.64 5.37 8.59
N SER A 394 -44.04 4.19 8.65
CA SER A 394 -44.30 3.19 9.72
C SER A 394 -43.04 2.82 10.51
N GLY A 395 -41.93 3.52 10.25
CA GLY A 395 -40.63 3.26 10.85
C GLY A 395 -40.42 3.85 12.25
N THR A 396 -39.28 3.55 12.86
CA THR A 396 -38.90 4.13 14.15
C THR A 396 -38.10 5.42 13.97
N THR A 397 -38.56 6.50 14.60
CA THR A 397 -37.81 7.76 14.71
C THR A 397 -37.12 7.82 16.06
N THR A 398 -35.80 7.98 16.08
CA THR A 398 -34.98 8.11 17.29
C THR A 398 -34.39 9.51 17.35
N LEU A 399 -34.66 10.23 18.44
CA LEU A 399 -34.15 11.58 18.69
C LEU A 399 -33.12 11.54 19.82
N ASN A 400 -31.84 11.51 19.46
CA ASN A 400 -30.73 11.53 20.42
C ASN A 400 -30.31 12.96 20.80
N ALA A 401 -30.53 13.94 19.92
CA ALA A 401 -30.23 15.34 20.16
C ALA A 401 -31.12 16.28 19.29
N GLY A 402 -30.96 17.59 19.48
CA GLY A 402 -31.58 18.62 18.64
C GLY A 402 -33.07 18.85 18.89
N VAL A 403 -33.72 19.54 17.96
CA VAL A 403 -35.16 19.87 18.00
C VAL A 403 -35.83 19.28 16.77
N THR A 404 -36.93 18.53 16.95
CA THR A 404 -37.76 18.05 15.84
C THR A 404 -39.09 18.76 15.87
N MET A 405 -39.40 19.46 14.78
CA MET A 405 -40.71 20.09 14.56
C MET A 405 -41.56 19.20 13.68
N ILE A 406 -42.79 18.92 14.09
CA ILE A 406 -43.75 18.15 13.31
C ILE A 406 -44.92 19.06 12.99
N SER A 407 -44.93 19.63 11.78
CA SER A 407 -46.08 20.40 11.32
C SER A 407 -47.16 19.43 10.83
N SER A 408 -48.39 19.60 11.32
CA SER A 408 -49.59 18.77 11.10
C SER A 408 -49.54 17.34 11.70
N ASN A 409 -50.54 17.06 12.53
CA ASN A 409 -50.66 15.89 13.40
C ASN A 409 -50.83 14.55 12.65
N ASN A 410 -49.73 13.88 12.25
CA ASN A 410 -49.69 12.42 12.19
C ASN A 410 -48.27 11.89 11.91
N LEU A 411 -47.54 11.44 12.95
CA LEU A 411 -46.33 10.62 12.82
C LEU A 411 -46.66 9.18 12.31
N GLY A 412 -47.52 9.03 11.30
CA GLY A 412 -47.94 7.73 10.79
C GLY A 412 -48.25 6.69 11.89
N THR A 413 -47.88 5.43 11.68
CA THR A 413 -48.02 4.33 12.65
C THR A 413 -46.69 3.92 13.31
N GLY A 414 -45.64 4.72 13.11
CA GLY A 414 -44.28 4.44 13.57
C GLY A 414 -44.04 4.75 15.05
N ASN A 415 -42.98 4.17 15.62
CA ASN A 415 -42.56 4.47 16.98
C ASN A 415 -41.67 5.71 17.05
N LEU A 416 -41.80 6.50 18.11
CA LEU A 416 -40.90 7.59 18.44
C LEU A 416 -40.13 7.27 19.72
N THR A 417 -38.81 7.36 19.67
CA THR A 417 -37.90 7.20 20.82
C THR A 417 -37.15 8.50 21.07
N MET A 418 -37.16 9.01 22.29
CA MET A 418 -36.45 10.25 22.67
C MET A 418 -35.38 9.93 23.72
N ASN A 419 -34.11 10.12 23.36
CA ASN A 419 -32.94 9.87 24.24
C ASN A 419 -32.20 11.17 24.61
N GLY A 420 -32.74 12.33 24.22
CA GLY A 420 -32.11 13.63 24.51
C GLY A 420 -32.62 14.81 23.66
N GLY A 421 -33.30 14.56 22.53
CA GLY A 421 -33.90 15.60 21.70
C GLY A 421 -35.24 16.14 22.23
N VAL A 422 -35.71 17.26 21.66
CA VAL A 422 -37.00 17.91 22.00
C VAL A 422 -37.94 17.89 20.80
N ILE A 423 -39.26 17.80 21.05
CA ILE A 423 -40.29 18.04 20.03
C ILE A 423 -40.88 19.43 20.24
N GLU A 424 -40.99 20.18 19.14
CA GLU A 424 -41.68 21.48 19.07
C GLU A 424 -43.04 21.34 18.35
#